data_AF-A0A258BLF1-F1
#
_entry.id   AF-A0A258BLF1-F1
#
_cell.length_a   1.000
_cell.length_b   1.000
_cell.length_c   1.000
_cell.angle_alpha   90.00
_cell.angle_beta   90.00
_cell.angle_gamma   90.00
#
_symmetry.space_group_name_H-M   'P 1'
#
loop_
_entity.id
_entity.type
_entity.pdbx_description
1 polymer ?
#
loop_
_entity_poly.entity_id
_entity_poly.type
_entity_poly.pdbx_seq_one_letter_code
_entity_poly.pdbx_strand_id
1 'polypeptide(L)' 'MAGQHTHIIVFANEKGGTGKSTTAVHTAVALAMMGHRVGIIDLDPRQRTVTRYLENRGETA' A
#
# COMPACT_ATOMS: atom_id res chain seq x y z
N MET A 1 28.64 7.24 2.09
CA MET A 1 27.37 6.65 1.59
C MET A 1 26.25 7.51 2.13
N ALA A 2 25.51 8.23 1.28
CA ALA A 2 24.34 8.97 1.75
C ALA A 2 23.36 7.96 2.38
N GLY A 3 22.94 8.21 3.62
CA GLY A 3 22.02 7.34 4.33
C GLY A 3 20.79 7.10 3.48
N GLN A 4 20.44 5.84 3.22
CA GLN A 4 19.22 5.53 2.48
C GLN A 4 18.02 5.95 3.33
N HIS A 5 17.43 7.09 2.99
CA HIS A 5 16.17 7.53 3.60
C HIS A 5 15.01 6.83 2.90
N THR A 6 14.12 6.23 3.69
CA THR A 6 12.87 5.69 3.19
C THR A 6 12.01 6.82 2.64
N HIS A 7 11.56 6.71 1.39
CA HIS A 7 10.58 7.62 0.83
C HIS A 7 9.17 7.24 1.33
N ILE A 8 8.44 8.21 1.91
CA ILE A 8 7.12 7.99 2.51
C ILE A 8 6.05 8.62 1.62
N ILE A 9 5.12 7.79 1.14
CA ILE A 9 3.99 8.20 0.31
C ILE A 9 2.70 7.98 1.13
N VAL A 10 1.88 9.01 1.27
CA VAL A 10 0.62 8.96 2.03
C VAL A 10 -0.57 9.12 1.09
N PHE A 11 -1.51 8.17 1.15
CA PHE A 11 -2.76 8.20 0.40
C PHE A 11 -3.91 8.60 1.32
N ALA A 12 -4.30 9.88 1.29
CA ALA A 12 -5.32 10.44 2.20
C ALA A 12 -6.33 11.32 1.46
N ASN A 13 -7.62 11.07 1.69
CA ASN A 13 -8.76 11.86 1.22
C ASN A 13 -9.86 11.79 2.27
N GLU A 14 -10.67 12.85 2.36
CA GLU A 14 -11.74 13.02 3.36
C GLU A 14 -12.93 12.07 3.19
N LYS A 15 -13.15 11.53 1.97
CA LYS A 15 -14.32 10.70 1.65
C LYS A 15 -13.94 9.23 1.44
N GLY A 16 -14.79 8.31 1.91
CA GLY A 16 -14.72 6.88 1.59
C GLY A 16 -15.00 6.59 0.11
N GLY A 17 -14.45 5.50 -0.43
CA GLY A 17 -14.74 5.06 -1.80
C GLY A 17 -14.03 5.83 -2.93
N THR A 18 -13.10 6.74 -2.63
CA THR A 18 -12.36 7.53 -3.64
C THR A 18 -11.17 6.80 -4.29
N GLY A 19 -11.01 5.50 -4.05
CA GLY A 19 -9.92 4.70 -4.64
C GLY A 19 -8.55 4.79 -3.94
N LYS A 20 -8.48 5.32 -2.70
CA LYS A 20 -7.23 5.42 -1.92
C LYS A 20 -6.50 4.09 -1.78
N SER A 21 -7.16 3.09 -1.20
CA SER A 21 -6.57 1.78 -0.92
C SER A 21 -6.20 1.05 -2.22
N THR A 22 -7.03 1.19 -3.26
CA THR A 22 -6.73 0.69 -4.61
C THR A 22 -5.44 1.28 -5.15
N THR A 23 -5.29 2.60 -5.08
CA THR A 23 -4.10 3.29 -5.58
C THR A 23 -2.88 2.92 -4.73
N ALA A 24 -3.01 2.92 -3.40
CA ALA A 24 -1.93 2.55 -2.49
C ALA A 24 -1.36 1.15 -2.77
N VAL A 25 -2.24 0.16 -2.95
CA VAL A 25 -1.85 -1.22 -3.29
C VAL A 25 -1.16 -1.29 -4.65
N HIS A 26 -1.73 -0.67 -5.70
CA HIS A 26 -1.15 -0.76 -7.05
C HIS A 26 0.18 0.00 -7.15
N THR A 27 0.33 1.14 -6.46
CA THR A 27 1.62 1.84 -6.36
C THR A 27 2.65 0.98 -5.64
N ALA A 28 2.29 0.33 -4.53
CA ALA A 28 3.20 -0.55 -3.81
C ALA A 28 3.66 -1.74 -4.66
N VAL A 29 2.73 -2.40 -5.37
CA VAL A 29 3.04 -3.49 -6.30
C VAL A 29 3.94 -3.02 -7.44
N ALA A 30 3.62 -1.89 -8.07
CA ALA A 30 4.43 -1.35 -9.16
C ALA A 30 5.87 -1.05 -8.71
N LEU A 31 6.04 -0.41 -7.54
CA LEU A 31 7.36 -0.11 -6.98
C LEU A 31 8.13 -1.40 -6.64
N ALA A 32 7.47 -2.41 -6.08
CA ALA A 32 8.08 -3.69 -5.80
C ALA A 32 8.53 -4.41 -7.09
N MET A 33 7.71 -4.36 -8.15
CA MET A 33 8.06 -4.90 -9.47
C MET A 33 9.25 -4.18 -10.13
N MET A 34 9.47 -2.90 -9.80
CA MET A 34 10.65 -2.14 -10.22
C MET A 34 11.90 -2.44 -9.39
N GLY A 35 11.83 -3.37 -8.43
CA GLY A 35 12.97 -3.79 -7.61
C GLY A 35 13.18 -2.96 -6.33
N HIS A 36 12.24 -2.08 -5.97
CA HIS A 36 12.33 -1.32 -4.73
C HIS A 36 11.90 -2.17 -3.51
N ARG A 37 12.52 -1.90 -2.36
CA ARG A 37 12.03 -2.40 -1.06
C ARG A 37 10.82 -1.58 -0.64
N VAL A 38 9.65 -2.21 -0.60
CA VAL A 38 8.38 -1.53 -0.31
C VAL A 38 7.77 -2.08 0.98
N GLY A 39 7.28 -1.17 1.81
CA GLY A 39 6.39 -1.49 2.93
C GLY A 39 5.07 -0.74 2.74
N ILE A 40 3.98 -1.32 3.21
CA ILE A 40 2.65 -0.70 3.19
C ILE A 40 2.02 -0.81 4.58
N ILE A 41 1.40 0.28 5.06
CA ILE A 41 0.73 0.34 6.36
C ILE A 41 -0.71 0.75 6.10
N ASP A 42 -1.66 -0.07 6.58
CA ASP A 42 -3.09 0.25 6.52
C ASP A 42 -3.48 1.02 7.79
N LEU A 43 -3.91 2.27 7.62
CA LEU A 43 -4.34 3.15 8.70
C LEU A 43 -5.86 3.23 8.84
N ASP A 44 -6.64 2.45 8.06
CA ASP A 44 -8.09 2.36 8.21
C ASP A 44 -8.47 1.10 9.00
N PRO A 45 -8.64 1.19 10.33
CA PRO A 45 -8.97 0.03 11.16
C PRO A 45 -10.37 -0.53 10.91
N ARG A 46 -11.26 0.22 10.24
CA ARG A 46 -12.64 -0.24 9.98
C ARG A 46 -12.70 -1.05 8.70
N GLN A 47 -12.22 -0.48 7.59
CA GLN A 47 -12.33 -1.13 6.27
C GLN A 47 -11.20 -2.12 6.04
N ARG A 48 -9.97 -1.83 6.53
CA ARG A 48 -8.78 -2.69 6.38
C ARG A 48 -8.57 -3.19 4.94
N THR A 49 -8.88 -2.35 3.95
CA THR A 49 -8.97 -2.77 2.56
C THR A 49 -7.62 -3.23 2.03
N VAL A 50 -6.52 -2.59 2.43
CA VAL A 50 -5.17 -3.01 2.02
C VAL A 50 -4.82 -4.34 2.67
N THR A 51 -5.08 -4.48 3.96
CA THR A 51 -4.81 -5.73 4.69
C THR A 51 -5.55 -6.91 4.07
N ARG A 52 -6.88 -6.80 3.87
CA ARG A 52 -7.69 -7.86 3.28
C ARG A 52 -7.23 -8.21 1.86
N TYR A 53 -6.84 -7.21 1.07
CA TYR A 53 -6.34 -7.44 -0.28
C TYR A 53 -5.09 -8.34 -0.27
N LEU A 54 -4.16 -8.12 0.66
CA LEU A 54 -2.94 -8.91 0.78
C LEU A 54 -3.21 -10.30 1.38
N GLU A 55 -4.09 -10.41 2.37
CA GLU A 55 -4.56 -11.70 2.91
C GLU A 55 -5.15 -12.57 1.79
N ASN A 56 -6.09 -12.03 1.01
CA ASN A 56 -6.71 -12.73 -0.12
C ASN A 56 -5.69 -13.18 -1.16
N ARG A 57 -4.67 -12.36 -1.45
CA ARG A 57 -3.61 -12.75 -2.40
C ARG A 57 -2.79 -13.92 -1.88
N GLY A 58 -2.54 -14.01 -0.58
CA GLY A 58 -1.83 -15.13 0.02
C GLY A 58 -2.64 -16.42 0.03
N GLU A 59 -3.97 -16.33 0.08
CA GLU A 59 -4.87 -17.49 0.02
C GLU A 59 -5.03 -18.07 -1.40
N THR A 60 -4.86 -17.25 -2.44
CA THR A 60 -5.04 -17.66 -3.85
C THR A 60 -3.75 -17.83 -4.65
N ALA A 61 -2.59 -17.64 -4.02
CA ALA A 61 -1.27 -17.85 -4.63
C ALA A 61 -0.80 -19.30 -4.46
#